data_AF-A0A7C0XEC4-F1
#
_entry.id   AF-A0A7C0XEC4-F1
#
_cell.length_a   1.000
_cell.length_b   1.000
_cell.length_c   1.000
_cell.angle_alpha   90.00
_cell.angle_beta   90.00
_cell.angle_gamma   90.00
#
_symmetry.space_group_name_H-M   'P 1'
#
loop_
_entity.id
_entity.type
_entity.pdbx_description
1 polymer ?
#
loop_
_entity_poly.entity_id
_entity_poly.type
_entity_poly.pdbx_seq_one_letter_code
_entity_poly.pdbx_strand_id
1 'polypeptide(L)'
;MAALANEYVKRRYALAEARRAYELLKTENKEKIVEIARKFGWRIRFSDEKIGLMKFDFALNFIDYLRNTRAFHEKGWKLVNRPVLGGEVHLSRQEVARLLQEEIQRYIEAKIDPKVKSRLPEEILKRIERLKQIYSERIKESPLEDFSSTGIINEAFPPCIRQLYEAARSGRHISHVGRFTLTSFLLHIGMKPDAIIDLFRKSSDFNERMTRYQIEHIAGERGSGTRYTPPKCDTLQTHGLCPGMDNLCKRVRHPLTYYLRKTRSMKRKKIDESKNENR
;
A
#
# COMPACT_ATOMS: atom_id res chain seq x y z
N MET A 1 15.38 -15.35 4.51
CA MET A 1 14.58 -14.13 4.24
C MET A 1 15.17 -13.26 3.14
N ALA A 2 16.41 -12.77 3.30
CA ALA A 2 17.16 -12.09 2.23
C ALA A 2 17.15 -12.83 0.88
N ALA A 3 17.35 -14.15 0.91
CA ALA A 3 17.38 -14.99 -0.29
C ALA A 3 16.02 -15.27 -0.96
N LEU A 4 14.89 -14.90 -0.33
CA LEU A 4 13.58 -15.00 -0.97
C LEU A 4 13.41 -13.94 -2.07
N ALA A 5 14.15 -12.82 -2.01
CA ALA A 5 14.10 -11.70 -2.95
C ALA A 5 12.67 -11.23 -3.28
N ASN A 6 11.78 -11.30 -2.29
CA ASN A 6 10.39 -10.88 -2.42
C ASN A 6 10.15 -9.72 -1.44
N GLU A 7 9.99 -8.51 -1.99
CA GLU A 7 9.75 -7.26 -1.25
C GLU A 7 8.51 -7.35 -0.34
N TYR A 8 7.46 -8.07 -0.75
CA TYR A 8 6.28 -8.27 0.09
C TYR A 8 6.59 -9.11 1.33
N VAL A 9 7.33 -10.21 1.17
CA VAL A 9 7.73 -11.07 2.28
C VAL A 9 8.68 -10.34 3.23
N LYS A 10 9.60 -9.54 2.69
CA LYS A 10 10.49 -8.67 3.46
C LYS A 10 9.71 -7.69 4.33
N ARG A 11 8.78 -6.91 3.75
CA ARG A 11 7.94 -5.96 4.49
C ARG A 11 7.07 -6.65 5.54
N ARG A 12 6.45 -7.79 5.21
CA ARG A 12 5.62 -8.55 6.16
C ARG A 12 6.41 -9.05 7.35
N TYR A 13 7.62 -9.55 7.11
CA TYR A 13 8.51 -10.00 8.18
C TYR A 13 8.99 -8.84 9.05
N ALA A 14 9.48 -7.76 8.43
CA ALA A 14 9.91 -6.56 9.15
C ALA A 14 8.78 -5.99 10.03
N LEU A 15 7.56 -5.90 9.50
CA LEU A 15 6.39 -5.48 10.25
C LEU A 15 6.06 -6.43 11.42
N ALA A 16 6.18 -7.74 11.22
CA ALA A 16 5.92 -8.73 12.28
C ALA A 16 6.91 -8.60 13.43
N GLU A 17 8.21 -8.52 13.13
CA GLU A 17 9.26 -8.32 14.15
C GLU A 17 9.13 -6.96 14.83
N ALA A 18 8.82 -5.90 14.08
CA ALA A 18 8.57 -4.58 14.65
C ALA A 18 7.36 -4.59 15.61
N ARG A 19 6.27 -5.28 15.26
CA ARG A 19 5.11 -5.46 16.15
C ARG A 19 5.48 -6.21 17.42
N ARG A 20 6.30 -7.25 17.30
CA ARG A 20 6.81 -7.99 18.47
C ARG A 20 7.63 -7.06 19.37
N ALA A 21 8.52 -6.27 18.78
CA ALA A 21 9.32 -5.29 19.53
C ALA A 21 8.44 -4.25 20.23
N TYR A 22 7.39 -3.76 19.57
CA TYR A 22 6.42 -2.84 20.17
C TYR A 22 5.76 -3.41 21.44
N GLU A 23 5.30 -4.66 21.41
CA GLU A 23 4.69 -5.28 22.59
C GLU A 23 5.68 -5.43 23.75
N LEU A 24 6.95 -5.75 23.47
CA LEU A 24 7.99 -5.79 24.49
C LEU A 24 8.30 -4.39 25.06
N LEU A 25 8.41 -3.38 24.19
CA LEU A 25 8.71 -2.00 24.57
C LEU A 25 7.61 -1.36 25.45
N LYS A 26 6.34 -1.78 25.30
CA LYS A 26 5.24 -1.27 26.14
C LYS A 26 5.43 -1.58 27.62
N THR A 27 6.01 -2.73 27.94
CA THR A 27 6.23 -3.19 29.32
C THR A 27 7.65 -2.95 29.81
N GLU A 28 8.55 -2.53 28.92
CA GLU A 28 9.95 -2.28 29.24
C GLU A 28 10.12 -1.05 30.14
N ASN A 29 11.23 -1.03 30.89
CA ASN A 29 11.61 0.10 31.72
C ASN A 29 12.00 1.32 30.86
N LYS A 30 11.78 2.53 31.42
CA LYS A 30 11.97 3.78 30.68
C LYS A 30 13.43 3.95 30.24
N GLU A 31 14.38 3.48 31.05
CA GLU A 31 15.82 3.61 30.79
C GLU A 31 16.23 2.84 29.54
N LYS A 32 15.72 1.63 29.40
CA LYS A 32 16.02 0.78 28.24
C LYS A 32 15.34 1.28 26.97
N ILE A 33 14.15 1.87 27.09
CA ILE A 33 13.49 2.55 25.94
C ILE A 33 14.38 3.69 25.43
N VAL A 34 14.92 4.52 26.33
CA VAL A 34 15.85 5.61 25.97
C VAL A 34 17.14 5.06 25.36
N GLU A 35 17.72 4.00 25.93
CA GLU A 35 18.92 3.36 25.39
C GLU A 35 18.70 2.85 23.95
N ILE A 36 17.59 2.14 23.71
CA ILE A 36 17.23 1.63 22.38
C ILE A 36 17.03 2.78 21.40
N ALA A 37 16.29 3.82 21.78
CA ALA A 37 16.05 4.98 20.94
C ALA A 37 17.36 5.71 20.58
N ARG A 38 18.29 5.85 21.52
CA ARG A 38 19.62 6.44 21.27
C ARG A 38 20.46 5.62 20.30
N LYS A 39 20.32 4.28 20.27
CA LYS A 39 20.97 3.45 19.24
C LYS A 39 20.47 3.75 17.83
N PHE A 40 19.27 4.29 17.69
CA PHE A 40 18.74 4.81 16.42
C PHE A 40 19.05 6.31 16.19
N GLY A 41 19.90 6.91 17.01
CA GLY A 41 20.28 8.32 16.90
C GLY A 41 19.20 9.30 17.36
N TRP A 42 18.20 8.84 18.14
CA TRP A 42 17.17 9.74 18.64
C TRP A 42 17.69 10.64 19.77
N ARG A 43 17.36 11.93 19.69
CA ARG A 43 17.53 12.86 20.82
C ARG A 43 16.31 12.78 21.72
N ILE A 44 16.37 11.85 22.66
CA ILE A 44 15.32 11.57 23.64
C ILE A 44 15.88 11.65 25.06
N ARG A 45 15.08 12.22 25.95
CA ARG A 45 15.34 12.28 27.39
C ARG A 45 14.10 11.92 28.18
N PHE A 46 14.30 11.59 29.46
CA PHE A 46 13.20 11.47 30.40
C PHE A 46 12.53 12.82 30.58
N SER A 47 11.22 12.77 30.73
CA SER A 47 10.40 13.90 31.11
C SER A 47 9.51 13.44 32.25
N ASP A 48 9.32 14.33 33.23
CA ASP A 48 8.22 14.25 34.19
C ASP A 48 7.31 15.47 34.06
N GLU A 49 7.44 16.21 32.95
CA GLU A 49 6.63 17.38 32.66
C GLU A 49 5.14 17.05 32.63
N LYS A 50 4.38 17.94 33.28
CA LYS A 50 2.93 17.94 33.26
C LYS A 50 2.47 19.06 32.35
N ILE A 51 1.73 18.71 31.31
CA ILE A 51 1.12 19.69 30.40
C ILE A 51 -0.40 19.52 30.55
N GLY A 52 -1.01 20.50 31.22
CA GLY A 52 -2.39 20.38 31.71
C GLY A 52 -2.51 19.26 32.74
N LEU A 53 -3.46 18.34 32.51
CA LEU A 53 -3.72 17.19 33.39
C LEU A 53 -2.88 15.95 33.02
N MET A 54 -2.11 15.99 31.92
CA MET A 54 -1.37 14.84 31.43
C MET A 54 0.10 14.91 31.85
N LYS A 55 0.61 13.78 32.35
CA LYS A 55 2.04 13.59 32.62
C LYS A 55 2.67 12.82 31.46
N PHE A 56 3.79 13.32 30.96
CA PHE A 56 4.54 12.68 29.89
C PHE A 56 5.80 12.05 30.44
N ASP A 57 6.15 10.87 29.94
CA ASP A 57 7.29 10.08 30.40
C ASP A 57 8.59 10.46 29.67
N PHE A 58 8.48 11.04 28.47
CA PHE A 58 9.59 11.31 27.58
C PHE A 58 9.43 12.65 26.86
N ALA A 59 10.57 13.25 26.51
CA ALA A 59 10.66 14.37 25.59
C ALA A 59 11.56 13.95 24.41
N LEU A 60 11.05 14.07 23.18
CA LEU A 60 11.73 13.68 21.94
C LEU A 60 11.89 14.90 21.05
N ASN A 61 13.11 15.15 20.54
CA ASN A 61 13.32 16.25 19.60
C ASN A 61 12.37 16.16 18.39
N PHE A 62 11.76 17.30 18.02
CA PHE A 62 10.72 17.32 16.98
C PHE A 62 11.17 16.77 15.61
N ILE A 63 12.47 16.86 15.29
CA ILE A 63 13.02 16.31 14.03
C ILE A 63 12.94 14.78 14.04
N ASP A 64 13.32 14.14 15.14
CA ASP A 64 13.27 12.69 15.31
C ASP A 64 11.82 12.19 15.36
N TYR A 65 10.92 12.98 15.96
CA TYR A 65 9.48 12.75 15.91
C TYR A 65 8.95 12.77 14.46
N LEU A 66 9.20 13.85 13.71
CA LEU A 66 8.72 14.01 12.33
C LEU A 66 9.29 12.95 11.38
N ARG A 67 10.54 12.51 11.58
CA ARG A 67 11.15 11.42 10.81
C ARG A 67 10.34 10.12 10.96
N ASN A 68 9.81 9.87 12.15
CA ASN A 68 9.11 8.64 12.51
C ASN A 68 7.59 8.70 12.35
N THR A 69 7.00 9.87 12.11
CA THR A 69 5.55 10.01 11.91
C THR A 69 5.09 10.02 10.46
N ARG A 70 6.00 9.97 9.48
CA ARG A 70 5.68 10.04 8.04
C ARG A 70 4.65 9.01 7.57
N ALA A 71 4.62 7.83 8.18
CA ALA A 71 3.70 6.75 7.83
C ALA A 71 2.34 6.83 8.56
N PHE A 72 2.17 7.72 9.54
CA PHE A 72 0.92 7.84 10.29
C PHE A 72 0.00 8.89 9.66
N HIS A 73 -1.23 8.48 9.35
CA HIS A 73 -2.26 9.36 8.80
C HIS A 73 -3.27 9.86 9.86
N GLU A 74 -3.23 9.30 11.06
CA GLU A 74 -4.14 9.68 12.15
C GLU A 74 -3.82 11.10 12.64
N LYS A 75 -4.85 11.90 12.91
CA LYS A 75 -4.69 13.31 13.31
C LYS A 75 -3.83 13.47 14.58
N GLY A 76 -3.87 12.51 15.51
CA GLY A 76 -3.12 12.55 16.77
C GLY A 76 -1.58 12.49 16.63
N TRP A 77 -1.07 12.10 15.46
CA TRP A 77 0.38 12.07 15.17
C TRP A 77 0.86 13.31 14.39
N LYS A 78 -0.05 14.21 14.01
CA LYS A 78 0.35 15.47 13.39
C LYS A 78 0.97 16.37 14.45
N LEU A 79 2.14 16.94 14.16
CA LEU A 79 2.89 17.79 15.10
C LEU A 79 2.03 18.94 15.67
N VAL A 80 1.16 19.54 14.85
CA VAL A 80 0.23 20.60 15.27
C VAL A 80 -0.75 20.18 16.37
N ASN A 81 -0.94 18.89 16.58
CA ASN A 81 -1.81 18.31 17.61
C ASN A 81 -1.01 17.69 18.76
N ARG A 82 0.27 18.04 18.91
CA ARG A 82 1.15 17.52 19.96
C ARG A 82 1.57 18.60 20.96
N PRO A 83 1.78 18.23 22.23
CA PRO A 83 2.45 19.11 23.18
C PRO A 83 3.93 19.25 22.80
N VAL A 84 4.33 20.47 22.46
CA VAL A 84 5.71 20.82 22.11
C VAL A 84 6.21 21.92 23.04
N LEU A 85 7.33 21.68 23.72
CA LEU A 85 7.99 22.65 24.57
C LEU A 85 9.50 22.61 24.31
N GLY A 86 10.13 23.78 24.14
CA GLY A 86 11.58 23.85 23.90
C GLY A 86 12.06 23.09 22.64
N GLY A 87 11.21 22.88 21.64
CA GLY A 87 11.54 22.07 20.46
C GLY A 87 11.48 20.56 20.66
N GLU A 88 10.92 20.10 21.78
CA GLU A 88 10.73 18.70 22.08
C GLU A 88 9.24 18.35 22.17
N VAL A 89 8.89 17.20 21.63
CA VAL A 89 7.55 16.64 21.65
C VAL A 89 7.44 15.76 22.89
N HIS A 90 6.43 16.01 23.71
CA HIS A 90 6.20 15.26 24.94
C HIS A 90 5.33 14.04 24.65
N LEU A 91 5.82 12.87 25.09
CA LEU A 91 5.29 11.57 24.71
C LEU A 91 5.15 10.66 25.93
N SER A 92 4.09 9.88 25.94
CA SER A 92 3.93 8.73 26.82
C SER A 92 4.80 7.56 26.35
N ARG A 93 5.00 6.58 27.22
CA ARG A 93 5.68 5.32 26.88
C ARG A 93 5.11 4.59 25.67
N GLN A 94 3.78 4.53 25.58
CA GLN A 94 3.12 3.84 24.46
C GLN A 94 3.40 4.55 23.13
N GLU A 95 3.45 5.88 23.15
CA GLU A 95 3.72 6.66 21.95
C GLU A 95 5.18 6.53 21.50
N VAL A 96 6.14 6.55 22.43
CA VAL A 96 7.55 6.28 22.12
C VAL A 96 7.72 4.86 21.56
N ALA A 97 7.10 3.86 22.19
CA ALA A 97 7.13 2.49 21.69
C ALA A 97 6.56 2.38 20.27
N ARG A 98 5.47 3.10 19.98
CA ARG A 98 4.85 3.13 18.65
C ARG A 98 5.72 3.80 17.59
N LEU A 99 6.42 4.88 17.95
CA LEU A 99 7.41 5.50 17.05
C LEU A 99 8.61 4.57 16.83
N LEU A 100 9.09 3.89 17.88
CA LEU A 100 10.20 2.94 17.78
C LEU A 100 9.85 1.74 16.91
N GLN A 101 8.59 1.30 16.91
CA GLN A 101 8.12 0.27 16.00
C GLN A 101 8.39 0.63 14.54
N GLU A 102 8.11 1.88 14.14
CA GLU A 102 8.34 2.35 12.77
C GLU A 102 9.86 2.40 12.46
N GLU A 103 10.67 2.90 13.40
CA GLU A 103 12.13 2.94 13.26
C GLU A 103 12.73 1.53 13.11
N ILE A 104 12.28 0.58 13.95
CA ILE A 104 12.72 -0.83 13.92
C ILE A 104 12.30 -1.48 12.60
N GLN A 105 11.07 -1.26 12.13
CA GLN A 105 10.63 -1.78 10.84
C GLN A 105 11.54 -1.31 9.71
N ARG A 106 11.80 -0.01 9.62
CA ARG A 106 12.69 0.56 8.59
C ARG A 106 14.11 0.04 8.69
N TYR A 107 14.62 -0.11 9.91
CA TYR A 107 15.95 -0.68 10.14
C TYR A 107 16.06 -2.13 9.65
N ILE A 108 15.07 -2.97 9.94
CA ILE A 108 15.04 -4.37 9.47
C ILE A 108 14.93 -4.39 7.94
N GLU A 109 14.07 -3.56 7.35
CA GLU A 109 13.94 -3.45 5.90
C GLU A 109 15.26 -2.99 5.24
N ALA A 110 15.99 -2.05 5.82
CA ALA A 110 17.28 -1.60 5.30
C ALA A 110 18.36 -2.69 5.38
N LYS A 111 18.36 -3.53 6.43
CA LYS A 111 19.36 -4.59 6.62
C LYS A 111 19.11 -5.86 5.81
N ILE A 112 17.90 -6.07 5.29
CA ILE A 112 17.61 -7.23 4.43
C ILE A 112 18.08 -6.91 3.00
N ASP A 113 19.32 -7.32 2.70
CA ASP A 113 19.92 -7.24 1.36
C ASP A 113 19.40 -8.37 0.45
N PRO A 114 18.77 -8.06 -0.70
CA PRO A 114 18.33 -9.08 -1.66
C PRO A 114 19.49 -9.87 -2.32
N LYS A 115 20.75 -9.38 -2.25
CA LYS A 115 21.92 -10.00 -2.91
C LYS A 115 22.50 -11.21 -2.18
N VAL A 116 21.97 -11.61 -1.02
CA VAL A 116 22.45 -12.78 -0.25
C VAL A 116 22.28 -14.11 -0.99
N LYS A 117 21.50 -14.16 -2.09
CA LYS A 117 21.29 -15.39 -2.88
C LYS A 117 22.60 -16.03 -3.37
N SER A 118 23.63 -15.26 -3.69
CA SER A 118 24.86 -15.78 -4.32
C SER A 118 25.81 -16.52 -3.36
N ARG A 119 25.49 -16.63 -2.07
CA ARG A 119 26.37 -17.23 -1.04
C ARG A 119 25.75 -18.40 -0.27
N LEU A 120 24.63 -18.94 -0.74
CA LEU A 120 23.91 -19.98 -0.01
C LEU A 120 24.14 -21.37 -0.60
N PRO A 121 24.37 -22.39 0.23
CA PRO A 121 24.40 -23.79 -0.20
C PRO A 121 23.10 -24.22 -0.89
N GLU A 122 23.19 -25.14 -1.85
CA GLU A 122 22.06 -25.63 -2.65
C GLU A 122 20.91 -26.20 -1.82
N GLU A 123 21.21 -26.84 -0.70
CA GLU A 123 20.19 -27.44 0.18
C GLU A 123 19.30 -26.38 0.85
N ILE A 124 19.88 -25.22 1.17
CA ILE A 124 19.13 -24.06 1.67
C ILE A 124 18.30 -23.45 0.55
N LEU A 125 18.81 -23.39 -0.69
CA LEU A 125 18.07 -22.89 -1.85
C LEU A 125 16.82 -23.74 -2.14
N LYS A 126 16.94 -25.08 -2.13
CA LYS A 126 15.80 -26.00 -2.29
C LYS A 126 14.73 -25.77 -1.21
N ARG A 127 15.13 -25.56 0.04
CA ARG A 127 14.19 -25.27 1.14
C ARG A 127 13.53 -23.91 0.99
N ILE A 128 14.26 -22.90 0.50
CA ILE A 128 13.72 -21.58 0.16
C ILE A 128 12.69 -21.68 -0.96
N GLU A 129 12.97 -22.47 -2.01
CA GLU A 129 12.04 -22.68 -3.13
C GLU A 129 10.76 -23.37 -2.70
N ARG A 130 10.86 -24.42 -1.86
CA ARG A 130 9.69 -25.07 -1.26
C ARG A 130 8.86 -24.09 -0.44
N LEU A 131 9.51 -23.23 0.35
CA LEU A 131 8.81 -22.15 1.06
C LEU A 131 8.16 -21.18 0.07
N LYS A 132 8.84 -20.75 -0.99
CA LYS A 132 8.24 -19.90 -2.04
C LYS A 132 7.00 -20.53 -2.66
N GLN A 133 6.99 -21.84 -2.93
CA GLN A 133 5.82 -22.53 -3.47
C GLN A 133 4.64 -22.48 -2.49
N ILE A 134 4.83 -22.88 -1.23
CA ILE A 134 3.81 -22.80 -0.18
C ILE A 134 3.30 -21.36 0.00
N TYR A 135 4.21 -20.38 -0.04
CA TYR A 135 3.85 -18.98 0.04
C TYR A 135 3.15 -18.48 -1.22
N SER A 136 3.54 -18.91 -2.43
CA SER A 136 2.86 -18.52 -3.68
C SER A 136 1.42 -19.02 -3.73
N GLU A 137 1.16 -20.21 -3.15
CA GLU A 137 -0.17 -20.77 -3.02
C GLU A 137 -1.04 -19.97 -2.02
N ARG A 138 -0.46 -19.43 -0.95
CA ARG A 138 -1.15 -18.51 0.01
C ARG A 138 -1.17 -17.04 -0.45
N ILE A 139 -0.19 -16.58 -1.22
CA ILE A 139 -0.06 -15.20 -1.76
C ILE A 139 -1.00 -14.98 -2.95
N LYS A 140 -1.55 -16.05 -3.55
CA LYS A 140 -2.80 -15.98 -4.34
C LYS A 140 -3.96 -15.34 -3.57
N GLU A 141 -3.81 -14.91 -2.31
CA GLU A 141 -4.79 -14.13 -1.56
C GLU A 141 -4.39 -12.65 -1.32
N SER A 142 -3.18 -12.23 -1.71
CA SER A 142 -2.68 -10.84 -1.56
C SER A 142 -3.06 -9.94 -2.76
N PRO A 143 -3.23 -8.61 -2.59
CA PRO A 143 -3.60 -7.66 -3.66
C PRO A 143 -2.49 -7.36 -4.69
N LEU A 144 -1.27 -7.87 -4.50
CA LEU A 144 -0.13 -7.67 -5.41
C LEU A 144 -0.07 -8.77 -6.47
N GLU A 145 -1.22 -9.11 -7.07
CA GLU A 145 -1.21 -9.94 -8.27
C GLU A 145 -0.60 -9.14 -9.42
N ASP A 146 0.31 -9.79 -10.14
CA ASP A 146 0.73 -9.37 -11.46
C ASP A 146 -0.48 -9.58 -12.39
N PHE A 147 -1.23 -8.51 -12.65
CA PHE A 147 -2.45 -8.55 -13.47
C PHE A 147 -2.18 -8.97 -14.92
N SER A 148 -0.91 -8.99 -15.34
CA SER A 148 -0.44 -9.32 -16.68
C SER A 148 -0.84 -10.71 -17.16
N SER A 149 -0.98 -11.70 -16.26
CA SER A 149 -1.16 -13.11 -16.65
C SER A 149 -2.62 -13.55 -16.86
N THR A 150 -3.60 -12.66 -16.62
CA THR A 150 -5.03 -13.05 -16.61
C THR A 150 -5.82 -12.57 -17.83
N GLY A 151 -5.26 -11.67 -18.65
CA GLY A 151 -6.04 -10.93 -19.62
C GLY A 151 -7.03 -9.97 -18.94
N ILE A 152 -7.51 -8.97 -19.69
CA ILE A 152 -8.44 -7.98 -19.18
C ILE A 152 -9.86 -8.54 -19.30
N ILE A 153 -10.55 -8.67 -18.17
CA ILE A 153 -11.92 -9.23 -18.07
C ILE A 153 -12.87 -8.09 -17.71
N ASN A 154 -13.51 -7.49 -18.72
CA ASN A 154 -14.37 -6.31 -18.53
C ASN A 154 -15.55 -6.60 -17.57
N GLU A 155 -16.06 -7.82 -17.56
CA GLU A 155 -17.17 -8.25 -16.69
C GLU A 155 -16.77 -8.17 -15.21
N ALA A 156 -15.47 -8.27 -14.91
CA ALA A 156 -14.94 -8.18 -13.56
C ALA A 156 -14.74 -6.74 -13.07
N PHE A 157 -14.99 -5.72 -13.91
CA PHE A 157 -14.85 -4.32 -13.51
C PHE A 157 -15.78 -3.98 -12.33
N PRO A 158 -15.28 -3.22 -11.33
CA PRO A 158 -16.13 -2.62 -10.32
C PRO A 158 -17.19 -1.71 -10.94
N PRO A 159 -18.37 -1.53 -10.31
CA PRO A 159 -19.44 -0.68 -10.85
C PRO A 159 -18.96 0.73 -11.24
N CYS A 160 -18.12 1.37 -10.41
CA CYS A 160 -17.55 2.69 -10.69
C CYS A 160 -16.66 2.70 -11.94
N ILE A 161 -15.81 1.69 -12.12
CA ILE A 161 -14.94 1.58 -13.30
C ILE A 161 -15.75 1.25 -14.54
N ARG A 162 -16.74 0.36 -14.44
CA ARG A 162 -17.61 0.00 -15.56
C ARG A 162 -18.31 1.23 -16.13
N GLN A 163 -18.89 2.06 -15.25
CA GLN A 163 -19.54 3.31 -15.64
C GLN A 163 -18.58 4.27 -16.34
N LEU A 164 -17.36 4.46 -15.81
CA LEU A 164 -16.33 5.30 -16.42
C LEU A 164 -15.88 4.76 -17.79
N TYR A 165 -15.68 3.46 -17.89
CA TYR A 165 -15.27 2.78 -19.12
C TYR A 165 -16.34 2.92 -20.22
N GLU A 166 -17.61 2.73 -19.87
CA GLU A 166 -18.74 2.94 -20.78
C GLU A 166 -18.90 4.40 -21.19
N ALA A 167 -18.73 5.34 -20.25
CA ALA A 167 -18.73 6.77 -20.55
C ALA A 167 -17.63 7.11 -21.57
N ALA A 168 -16.41 6.59 -21.39
CA ALA A 168 -15.30 6.85 -22.30
C ALA A 168 -15.56 6.27 -23.69
N ARG A 169 -16.03 5.01 -23.74
CA ARG A 169 -16.37 4.32 -25.00
C ARG A 169 -17.50 4.99 -25.78
N SER A 170 -18.42 5.66 -25.08
CA SER A 170 -19.54 6.42 -25.65
C SER A 170 -19.20 7.88 -25.95
N GLY A 171 -17.98 8.34 -25.67
CA GLY A 171 -17.59 9.75 -25.85
C GLY A 171 -18.31 10.71 -24.90
N ARG A 172 -18.94 10.19 -23.83
CA ARG A 172 -19.58 11.04 -22.81
C ARG A 172 -18.53 11.74 -21.97
N HIS A 173 -18.89 12.91 -21.47
CA HIS A 173 -18.02 13.70 -20.61
C HIS A 173 -17.62 12.93 -19.33
N ILE A 174 -16.33 12.95 -19.02
CA ILE A 174 -15.76 12.39 -17.78
C ILE A 174 -14.93 13.47 -17.09
N SER A 175 -15.17 13.65 -15.80
CA SER A 175 -14.40 14.58 -14.98
C SER A 175 -12.91 14.23 -14.95
N HIS A 176 -12.06 15.22 -14.64
CA HIS A 176 -10.61 14.99 -14.54
C HIS A 176 -10.25 13.85 -13.56
N VAL A 177 -10.91 13.81 -12.39
CA VAL A 177 -10.73 12.74 -11.40
C VAL A 177 -11.21 11.39 -11.95
N GLY A 178 -12.29 11.36 -12.73
CA GLY A 178 -12.78 10.17 -13.41
C GLY A 178 -11.80 9.62 -14.45
N ARG A 179 -11.22 10.50 -15.28
CA ARG A 179 -10.19 10.13 -16.28
C ARG A 179 -8.95 9.55 -15.60
N PHE A 180 -8.47 10.21 -14.55
CA PHE A 180 -7.35 9.71 -13.74
C PHE A 180 -7.66 8.33 -13.14
N THR A 181 -8.84 8.17 -12.53
CA THR A 181 -9.28 6.91 -11.92
C THR A 181 -9.33 5.77 -12.94
N LEU A 182 -9.94 6.02 -14.09
CA LEU A 182 -10.05 5.01 -15.16
C LEU A 182 -8.67 4.64 -15.69
N THR A 183 -7.85 5.64 -16.03
CA THR A 183 -6.50 5.44 -16.59
C THR A 183 -5.60 4.67 -15.63
N SER A 184 -5.47 5.12 -14.39
CA SER A 184 -4.63 4.48 -13.37
C SER A 184 -5.08 3.06 -13.04
N PHE A 185 -6.39 2.77 -13.08
CA PHE A 185 -6.93 1.43 -12.92
C PHE A 185 -6.59 0.53 -14.11
N LEU A 186 -6.84 0.99 -15.34
CA LEU A 186 -6.60 0.23 -16.57
C LEU A 186 -5.12 -0.12 -16.74
N LEU A 187 -4.23 0.85 -16.49
CA LEU A 187 -2.78 0.63 -16.46
C LEU A 187 -2.38 -0.40 -15.40
N HIS A 188 -3.02 -0.37 -14.22
CA HIS A 188 -2.73 -1.33 -13.15
C HIS A 188 -3.12 -2.77 -13.52
N ILE A 189 -4.25 -2.95 -14.21
CA ILE A 189 -4.70 -4.28 -14.65
C ILE A 189 -4.03 -4.77 -15.94
N GLY A 190 -3.06 -4.02 -16.46
CA GLY A 190 -2.23 -4.44 -17.60
C GLY A 190 -2.70 -3.95 -18.97
N MET A 191 -3.62 -2.98 -19.05
CA MET A 191 -3.96 -2.35 -20.33
C MET A 191 -2.80 -1.47 -20.82
N LYS A 192 -2.43 -1.64 -22.10
CA LYS A 192 -1.35 -0.85 -22.71
C LYS A 192 -1.75 0.62 -22.87
N PRO A 193 -0.81 1.58 -22.74
CA PRO A 193 -1.08 3.01 -22.93
C PRO A 193 -1.84 3.34 -24.22
N ASP A 194 -1.44 2.77 -25.36
CA ASP A 194 -2.08 3.03 -26.66
C ASP A 194 -3.56 2.64 -26.68
N ALA A 195 -3.92 1.51 -26.07
CA ALA A 195 -5.32 1.09 -25.98
C ALA A 195 -6.15 2.06 -25.10
N ILE A 196 -5.53 2.67 -24.09
CA ILE A 196 -6.19 3.66 -23.24
C ILE A 196 -6.33 5.00 -23.97
N ILE A 197 -5.33 5.40 -24.77
CA ILE A 197 -5.40 6.59 -25.62
C ILE A 197 -6.58 6.44 -26.60
N ASP A 198 -6.69 5.28 -27.24
CA ASP A 198 -7.77 4.98 -28.18
C ASP A 198 -9.15 4.98 -27.52
N LEU A 199 -9.25 4.54 -26.26
CA LEU A 199 -10.49 4.59 -25.49
C LEU A 199 -11.02 6.02 -25.32
N PHE A 200 -10.13 7.02 -25.20
CA PHE A 200 -10.53 8.43 -25.04
C PHE A 200 -10.69 9.18 -26.37
N ARG A 201 -10.38 8.56 -27.51
CA ARG A 201 -10.40 9.21 -28.83
C ARG A 201 -11.77 9.77 -29.23
N LYS A 202 -12.86 9.20 -28.70
CA LYS A 202 -14.24 9.65 -28.95
C LYS A 202 -14.68 10.84 -28.09
N SER A 203 -13.85 11.29 -27.16
CA SER A 203 -14.16 12.44 -26.31
C SER A 203 -14.07 13.73 -27.11
N SER A 204 -15.01 14.65 -26.91
CA SER A 204 -15.06 15.93 -27.64
C SER A 204 -13.85 16.86 -27.37
N ASP A 205 -13.19 16.69 -26.23
CA ASP A 205 -11.99 17.43 -25.81
C ASP A 205 -10.68 16.64 -26.06
N PHE A 206 -10.73 15.59 -26.87
CA PHE A 206 -9.57 14.73 -27.09
C PHE A 206 -8.44 15.46 -27.81
N ASN A 207 -7.25 15.43 -27.20
CA ASN A 207 -6.00 15.88 -27.80
C ASN A 207 -4.96 14.78 -27.60
N GLU A 208 -4.56 14.12 -28.68
CA GLU A 208 -3.69 12.93 -28.61
C GLU A 208 -2.38 13.21 -27.86
N ARG A 209 -1.73 14.33 -28.16
CA ARG A 209 -0.44 14.70 -27.54
C ARG A 209 -0.58 14.85 -26.03
N MET A 210 -1.62 15.55 -25.58
CA MET A 210 -1.88 15.78 -24.15
C MET A 210 -2.33 14.50 -23.44
N THR A 211 -3.24 13.72 -24.05
CA THR A 211 -3.72 12.46 -23.48
C THR A 211 -2.60 11.43 -23.36
N ARG A 212 -1.76 11.28 -24.38
CA ARG A 212 -0.58 10.40 -24.34
C ARG A 212 0.35 10.79 -23.20
N TYR A 213 0.69 12.08 -23.10
CA TYR A 213 1.53 12.60 -22.00
C TYR A 213 0.95 12.28 -20.62
N GLN A 214 -0.35 12.50 -20.41
CA GLN A 214 -1.01 12.19 -19.14
C GLN A 214 -0.94 10.70 -18.79
N ILE A 215 -1.20 9.83 -19.77
CA ILE A 215 -1.20 8.38 -19.55
C ILE A 215 0.21 7.86 -19.24
N GLU A 216 1.23 8.29 -19.99
CA GLU A 216 2.63 7.91 -19.75
C GLU A 216 3.12 8.43 -18.38
N HIS A 217 2.72 9.63 -17.98
CA HIS A 217 3.03 10.16 -16.65
C HIS A 217 2.37 9.31 -15.54
N ILE A 218 1.10 8.91 -15.71
CA ILE A 218 0.41 8.02 -14.76
C ILE A 218 1.07 6.64 -14.71
N ALA A 219 1.56 6.15 -15.86
CA ALA A 219 2.30 4.89 -15.96
C ALA A 219 3.67 4.93 -15.27
N GLY A 220 4.21 6.12 -14.98
CA GLY A 220 5.56 6.30 -14.45
C GLY A 220 6.63 6.24 -15.54
N GLU A 221 6.26 6.35 -16.82
CA GLU A 221 7.19 6.39 -17.96
C GLU A 221 7.77 7.79 -18.19
N ARG A 222 7.20 8.82 -17.55
CA ARG A 222 7.67 10.21 -17.59
C ARG A 222 7.66 10.85 -16.19
N GLY A 223 8.43 11.91 -16.02
CA GLY A 223 8.48 12.69 -14.78
C GLY A 223 9.26 12.00 -13.65
N SER A 224 8.66 11.91 -12.46
CA SER A 224 9.30 11.35 -11.25
C SER A 224 9.48 9.82 -11.28
N GLY A 225 9.02 9.15 -12.33
CA GLY A 225 9.04 7.67 -12.44
C GLY A 225 8.03 6.97 -11.52
N THR A 226 7.13 7.72 -10.87
CA THR A 226 6.14 7.14 -9.95
C THR A 226 4.96 6.57 -10.73
N ARG A 227 4.76 5.26 -10.66
CA ARG A 227 3.54 4.62 -11.18
C ARG A 227 2.37 4.88 -10.25
N TYR A 228 1.35 5.58 -10.74
CA TYR A 228 0.20 5.99 -9.94
C TYR A 228 -0.83 4.87 -9.77
N THR A 229 -1.35 4.74 -8.56
CA THR A 229 -2.44 3.81 -8.21
C THR A 229 -3.81 4.50 -8.28
N PRO A 230 -4.87 3.76 -8.65
CA PRO A 230 -6.22 4.33 -8.66
C PRO A 230 -6.68 4.67 -7.23
N PRO A 231 -7.56 5.67 -7.06
CA PRO A 231 -8.05 6.06 -5.75
C PRO A 231 -8.81 4.94 -5.01
N LYS A 232 -8.81 5.01 -3.67
CA LYS A 232 -9.59 4.12 -2.79
C LYS A 232 -11.09 4.34 -2.96
N CYS A 233 -11.90 3.36 -2.57
CA CYS A 233 -13.36 3.45 -2.67
C CYS A 233 -13.92 4.70 -1.96
N ASP A 234 -13.40 5.03 -0.77
CA ASP A 234 -13.85 6.21 0.00
C ASP A 234 -13.59 7.51 -0.79
N THR A 235 -12.44 7.62 -1.45
CA THR A 235 -12.11 8.76 -2.32
C THR A 235 -13.03 8.84 -3.54
N LEU A 236 -13.35 7.70 -4.15
CA LEU A 236 -14.31 7.66 -5.26
C LEU A 236 -15.72 8.09 -4.84
N GLN A 237 -16.13 7.74 -3.62
CA GLN A 237 -17.40 8.22 -3.06
C GLN A 237 -17.38 9.74 -2.84
N THR A 238 -16.32 10.29 -2.23
CA THR A 238 -16.17 11.74 -2.03
C THR A 238 -16.26 12.52 -3.35
N HIS A 239 -15.71 11.98 -4.44
CA HIS A 239 -15.74 12.63 -5.75
C HIS A 239 -16.98 12.27 -6.61
N GLY A 240 -17.99 11.60 -6.05
CA GLY A 240 -19.22 11.25 -6.77
C GLY A 240 -19.02 10.24 -7.92
N LEU A 241 -17.93 9.47 -7.90
CA LEU A 241 -17.60 8.47 -8.92
C LEU A 241 -18.13 7.07 -8.58
N CYS A 242 -18.79 6.90 -7.43
CA CYS A 242 -19.41 5.64 -7.03
C CYS A 242 -20.90 5.63 -7.42
N PRO A 243 -21.33 4.82 -8.41
CA PRO A 243 -22.74 4.78 -8.84
C PRO A 243 -23.66 4.00 -7.89
N GLY A 244 -23.12 3.43 -6.81
CA GLY A 244 -23.82 2.52 -5.91
C GLY A 244 -22.98 1.29 -5.56
N MET A 245 -23.22 0.71 -4.37
CA MET A 245 -22.45 -0.41 -3.85
C MET A 245 -23.20 -1.74 -4.02
N ASP A 246 -22.63 -2.64 -4.82
CA ASP A 246 -23.08 -4.04 -4.84
C ASP A 246 -22.58 -4.84 -3.61
N ASN A 247 -22.97 -6.11 -3.51
CA ASN A 247 -22.59 -6.97 -2.40
C ASN A 247 -21.07 -7.18 -2.24
N LEU A 248 -20.29 -7.11 -3.32
CA LEU A 248 -18.84 -7.23 -3.26
C LEU A 248 -18.19 -5.90 -2.87
N CYS A 249 -18.73 -4.77 -3.34
CA CYS A 249 -18.31 -3.42 -2.97
C CYS A 249 -18.39 -3.22 -1.45
N LYS A 250 -19.44 -3.74 -0.79
CA LYS A 250 -19.60 -3.68 0.67
C LYS A 250 -18.48 -4.39 1.46
N ARG A 251 -17.72 -5.28 0.82
CA ARG A 251 -16.70 -6.14 1.46
C ARG A 251 -15.27 -5.77 1.05
N VAL A 252 -15.08 -4.70 0.28
CA VAL A 252 -13.78 -4.25 -0.24
C VAL A 252 -13.62 -2.75 -0.10
N ARG A 253 -12.38 -2.26 0.02
CA ARG A 253 -12.06 -0.83 0.16
C ARG A 253 -11.31 -0.24 -1.03
N HIS A 254 -11.08 -1.04 -2.08
CA HIS A 254 -10.30 -0.62 -3.24
C HIS A 254 -10.82 -1.25 -4.55
N PRO A 255 -10.89 -0.50 -5.67
CA PRO A 255 -11.32 -1.01 -6.98
C PRO A 255 -10.49 -2.20 -7.49
N LEU A 256 -9.17 -2.16 -7.33
CA LEU A 256 -8.30 -3.29 -7.70
C LEU A 256 -8.63 -4.56 -6.90
N THR A 257 -8.90 -4.44 -5.59
CA THR A 257 -9.28 -5.60 -4.76
C THR A 257 -10.62 -6.18 -5.19
N TYR A 258 -11.58 -5.33 -5.58
CA TYR A 258 -12.84 -5.79 -6.18
C TYR A 258 -12.56 -6.61 -7.43
N TYR A 259 -11.79 -6.04 -8.38
CA TYR A 259 -11.48 -6.69 -9.65
C TYR A 259 -10.86 -8.06 -9.44
N LEU A 260 -9.84 -8.15 -8.59
CA LEU A 260 -9.18 -9.41 -8.21
C LEU A 260 -10.14 -10.46 -7.64
N ARG A 261 -11.02 -10.07 -6.71
CA ARG A 261 -12.00 -11.00 -6.13
C ARG A 261 -13.00 -11.48 -7.17
N LYS A 262 -13.45 -10.58 -8.06
CA LYS A 262 -14.43 -10.88 -9.10
C LYS A 262 -13.83 -11.79 -10.18
N THR A 263 -12.62 -11.52 -10.66
CA THR A 263 -11.91 -12.38 -11.64
C THR A 263 -11.67 -13.78 -11.08
N ARG A 264 -11.23 -13.91 -9.81
CA ARG A 264 -11.05 -15.21 -9.17
C ARG A 264 -12.35 -15.99 -9.02
N SER A 265 -13.44 -15.31 -8.62
CA SER A 265 -14.76 -15.94 -8.52
C SER A 265 -15.23 -16.47 -9.88
N MET A 266 -15.01 -15.71 -10.96
CA MET A 266 -15.32 -16.15 -12.32
C MET A 266 -14.47 -17.34 -12.78
N LYS A 267 -13.16 -17.32 -12.51
CA LYS A 267 -12.27 -18.44 -12.83
C LYS A 267 -12.68 -19.72 -12.11
N ARG A 268 -13.04 -19.63 -10.83
CA ARG A 268 -13.53 -20.79 -10.06
C ARG A 268 -14.82 -21.37 -10.65
N LYS A 269 -15.80 -20.52 -10.97
CA LYS A 269 -17.04 -20.94 -11.63
C LYS A 269 -16.79 -21.67 -12.94
N LYS A 270 -15.92 -21.13 -13.81
CA LYS A 270 -15.55 -21.78 -15.07
C LYS A 270 -14.90 -23.15 -14.86
N ILE A 271 -14.06 -23.30 -13.84
CA ILE A 271 -13.44 -24.59 -13.50
C ILE A 271 -14.51 -25.58 -13.01
N ASP A 272 -15.44 -25.15 -12.17
CA ASP A 272 -16.50 -26.00 -11.65
C ASP A 272 -17.51 -26.42 -12.75
N GLU A 273 -17.84 -25.51 -13.67
CA GLU A 273 -18.66 -25.79 -14.87
C GLU A 273 -17.98 -26.82 -15.78
N SER A 274 -16.69 -26.65 -16.09
CA SER A 274 -15.92 -27.59 -16.93
C SER A 274 -15.74 -28.99 -16.33
N LYS A 275 -15.88 -29.13 -15.02
CA LYS A 275 -15.85 -30.43 -14.32
C LYS A 275 -17.19 -31.14 -14.34
N ASN A 276 -18.29 -30.40 -14.40
CA ASN A 276 -19.63 -30.95 -14.49
C ASN A 276 -20.02 -31.36 -15.92
N GLU A 277 -19.43 -30.74 -16.94
CA GLU A 277 -19.63 -31.13 -18.35
C GLU A 277 -18.86 -32.40 -18.77
N ASN A 278 -17.82 -32.78 -18.02
CA ASN A 278 -17.01 -33.98 -18.26
C ASN A 278 -17.43 -35.17 -17.36
N ARG A 279 -18.65 -35.12 -16.81
CA ARG A 279 -19.29 -36.18 -16.00
C ARG A 279 -20.56 -36.64 -16.67
#